data_AF-A0A519BJT8-F1
#
_entry.id   AF-A0A519BJT8-F1
#
_cell.length_a   1.000
_cell.length_b   1.000
_cell.length_c   1.000
_cell.angle_alpha   90.00
_cell.angle_beta   90.00
_cell.angle_gamma   90.00
#
_symmetry.space_group_name_H-M   'P 1'
#
loop_
_entity.id
_entity.type
_entity.pdbx_description
1 polymer ?
#
loop_
_entity_poly.entity_id
_entity_poly.type
_entity_poly.pdbx_seq_one_letter_code
_entity_poly.pdbx_strand_id
1 'polypeptide(L)' 'MPRKKEETKSKDTVFASIKLTKEEYGKLEEMKKEAEKKGIRLTFKDIINKAFQKGIELAEKEIEEIKKERKKSGKKN' A
#
# COMPACT_ATOMS: atom_id res chain seq x y z
N MET A 1 41.22 12.51 -2.01
CA MET A 1 40.46 11.58 -1.14
C MET A 1 39.15 11.20 -1.83
N PRO A 2 38.89 9.92 -2.14
CA PRO A 2 37.62 9.52 -2.73
C PRO A 2 36.54 9.43 -1.64
N ARG A 3 35.40 10.12 -1.82
CA ARG A 3 34.25 10.04 -0.91
C ARG A 3 33.58 8.67 -1.09
N LYS A 4 33.63 7.82 -0.05
CA LYS A 4 32.76 6.64 0.08
C LYS A 4 31.31 7.14 0.03
N LYS A 5 30.53 6.69 -0.96
CA LYS A 5 29.07 6.79 -0.91
C LYS A 5 28.61 5.82 0.18
N GLU A 6 28.23 6.33 1.33
CA GLU A 6 27.50 5.56 2.32
C GLU A 6 26.11 5.23 1.74
N GLU A 7 25.94 4.00 1.26
CA GLU A 7 24.62 3.43 1.01
C GLU A 7 23.93 3.21 2.36
N THR A 8 23.26 4.23 2.88
CA THR A 8 22.28 4.09 3.96
C THR A 8 21.04 3.38 3.40
N LYS A 9 21.15 2.05 3.24
CA LYS A 9 19.98 1.18 3.05
C LYS A 9 19.25 1.11 4.38
N SER A 10 18.28 2.01 4.57
CA SER A 10 17.33 1.94 5.68
C SER A 10 16.71 0.54 5.71
N LYS A 11 16.96 -0.20 6.79
CA LYS A 11 16.59 -1.64 6.92
C LYS A 11 15.09 -1.91 6.81
N ASP A 12 14.26 -0.87 6.89
CA ASP A 12 12.79 -0.99 6.91
C ASP A 12 12.11 -0.67 5.56
N THR A 13 12.89 -0.35 4.51
CA THR A 13 12.30 -0.08 3.19
C THR A 13 12.12 -1.37 2.40
N VAL A 14 10.87 -1.79 2.21
CA VAL A 14 10.53 -2.91 1.33
C VAL A 14 10.42 -2.42 -0.11
N PHE A 15 11.18 -3.04 -1.01
CA PHE A 15 11.09 -2.80 -2.45
C PHE A 15 10.27 -3.92 -3.08
N ALA A 16 9.20 -3.56 -3.77
CA ALA A 16 8.37 -4.49 -4.55
C ALA A 16 8.26 -4.00 -5.98
N SER A 17 8.42 -4.92 -6.94
CA SER A 17 8.12 -4.67 -8.35
C SER A 17 6.72 -5.17 -8.66
N ILE A 18 5.86 -4.29 -9.17
CA ILE A 18 4.47 -4.61 -9.50
C ILE A 18 4.32 -4.51 -11.00
N LYS A 19 3.84 -5.59 -11.63
CA LYS A 19 3.43 -5.57 -13.03
C LYS A 19 1.97 -5.17 -13.09
N LEU A 20 1.70 -4.11 -13.84
CA LEU A 20 0.35 -3.64 -14.09
C LEU A 20 -0.04 -3.96 -15.54
N THR A 21 -1.29 -4.35 -15.73
CA THR A 21 -1.91 -4.42 -17.05
C THR A 21 -2.15 -3.01 -17.60
N LYS A 22 -2.42 -2.91 -18.90
CA LYS A 22 -2.76 -1.62 -19.55
C LYS A 22 -3.99 -0.96 -18.90
N GLU A 23 -4.99 -1.77 -18.55
CA GLU A 23 -6.22 -1.28 -17.91
C GLU A 23 -5.96 -0.74 -16.50
N GLU A 24 -5.18 -1.46 -15.69
CA GLU A 24 -4.81 -1.02 -14.35
C GLU A 24 -3.97 0.26 -14.37
N TYR A 25 -3.05 0.36 -15.33
CA TYR A 25 -2.30 1.59 -15.55
C TYR A 25 -3.21 2.76 -15.97
N GLY A 26 -4.17 2.52 -16.86
CA GLY A 26 -5.16 3.53 -17.27
C GLY A 26 -5.94 4.09 -16.08
N LYS A 27 -6.40 3.22 -15.17
CA LYS A 27 -7.08 3.63 -13.92
C LYS A 27 -6.18 4.49 -13.03
N LEU A 28 -4.89 4.17 -12.91
CA LEU A 28 -3.95 5.00 -12.15
C LEU A 28 -3.77 6.38 -12.79
N GLU A 29 -3.73 6.45 -14.12
CA GLU A 29 -3.62 7.71 -14.85
C GLU A 29 -4.85 8.59 -14.66
N GLU A 30 -6.04 8.00 -14.66
CA GLU A 30 -7.29 8.69 -14.34
C GLU A 30 -7.27 9.25 -12.91
N MET A 31 -6.91 8.43 -11.92
CA MET A 31 -6.80 8.88 -10.52
C MET A 31 -5.80 10.03 -10.37
N LYS A 32 -4.68 9.98 -11.11
CA LYS A 32 -3.71 11.07 -11.13
C LYS A 32 -4.32 12.35 -11.71
N LYS A 33 -5.00 12.27 -12.86
CA LYS A 33 -5.67 13.41 -13.50
C LYS A 33 -6.75 14.01 -12.60
N GLU A 34 -7.53 13.18 -11.90
CA GLU A 34 -8.53 13.64 -10.94
C GLU A 34 -7.90 14.35 -9.74
N ALA A 35 -6.80 13.84 -9.22
CA ALA A 35 -6.05 14.49 -8.14
C ALA A 35 -5.49 15.84 -8.61
N GLU A 36 -4.92 15.91 -9.82
CA GLU A 36 -4.42 17.15 -10.41
C GLU A 36 -5.53 18.19 -10.61
N LYS A 37 -6.72 17.77 -11.08
CA LYS A 37 -7.91 18.64 -11.17
C LYS A 37 -8.33 19.21 -9.82
N LYS A 38 -8.10 18.47 -8.73
CA LYS A 38 -8.34 18.93 -7.35
C LYS A 38 -7.18 19.73 -6.77
N GLY A 39 -6.16 20.05 -7.56
CA GLY A 39 -4.96 20.79 -7.14
C GLY A 39 -3.95 19.96 -6.35
N ILE A 40 -4.15 18.64 -6.28
CA ILE A 40 -3.28 17.73 -5.52
C ILE A 40 -2.30 17.08 -6.50
N ARG A 41 -1.01 17.41 -6.37
CA ARG A 41 0.05 16.68 -7.09
C ARG A 41 0.29 15.33 -6.40
N LEU A 42 -0.25 14.27 -6.98
CA LEU A 42 0.07 12.89 -6.58
C LEU A 42 0.90 12.21 -7.66
N THR A 43 1.95 11.51 -7.24
CA THR A 43 2.68 10.60 -8.13
C THR A 43 2.01 9.22 -8.12
N PHE A 44 2.29 8.40 -9.14
CA PHE A 44 1.82 7.01 -9.14
C PHE A 44 2.29 6.24 -7.90
N LYS A 45 3.51 6.52 -7.43
CA LYS A 45 4.04 5.94 -6.19
C LYS A 45 3.16 6.29 -4.99
N ASP A 46 2.70 7.54 -4.88
CA ASP A 46 1.85 7.97 -3.76
C ASP A 46 0.47 7.31 -3.81
N ILE A 47 -0.10 7.19 -5.00
CA ILE A 47 -1.39 6.52 -5.20
C ILE A 47 -1.27 5.04 -4.80
N ILE A 48 -0.25 4.36 -5.31
CA ILE A 48 0.02 2.95 -5.02
C ILE A 48 0.27 2.75 -3.52
N ASN A 49 1.15 3.55 -2.91
CA ASN A 49 1.44 3.45 -1.48
C ASN A 49 0.20 3.64 -0.61
N LYS A 50 -0.65 4.61 -0.93
CA LYS A 50 -1.93 4.83 -0.22
C LYS A 50 -2.90 3.66 -0.40
N ALA A 51 -2.97 3.11 -1.61
CA ALA A 51 -3.81 1.93 -1.87
C ALA A 51 -3.32 0.71 -1.08
N PHE A 52 -2.01 0.48 -1.04
CA PHE A 52 -1.40 -0.60 -0.24
C PHE A 52 -1.67 -0.41 1.25
N GLN A 53 -1.47 0.79 1.80
CA GLN A 53 -1.75 1.07 3.21
C GLN A 53 -3.20 0.76 3.58
N LYS A 54 -4.16 1.24 2.76
CA LYS A 54 -5.58 0.93 2.97
C LYS A 54 -5.87 -0.57 2.87
N GLY A 55 -5.25 -1.27 1.93
CA GLY A 55 -5.39 -2.72 1.80
C GLY A 55 -4.89 -3.47 3.03
N ILE A 56 -3.75 -3.05 3.60
CA ILE A 56 -3.20 -3.63 4.83
C ILE A 56 -4.16 -3.38 6.00
N GLU A 57 -4.66 -2.16 6.18
CA GLU A 57 -5.60 -1.84 7.26
C GLU A 57 -6.90 -2.66 7.18
N LEU A 58 -7.42 -2.88 5.96
CA LEU A 58 -8.60 -3.72 5.74
C LEU A 58 -8.30 -5.19 6.09
N ALA A 59 -7.17 -5.72 5.63
CA ALA A 59 -6.75 -7.08 5.96
C ALA A 59 -6.55 -7.27 7.47
N GLU A 60 -5.98 -6.29 8.18
CA GLU A 60 -5.83 -6.33 9.63
C GLU A 60 -7.19 -6.38 10.35
N LYS A 61 -8.16 -5.58 9.88
CA LYS A 61 -9.54 -5.60 10.42
C LYS A 61 -10.21 -6.94 10.20
N GLU A 62 -10.12 -7.51 9.00
CA GLU A 62 -10.69 -8.84 8.71
C GLU A 62 -10.06 -9.92 9.61
N ILE A 63 -8.74 -9.88 9.80
CA ILE A 63 -8.04 -10.80 10.72
C ILE A 63 -8.53 -10.62 12.17
N GLU A 64 -8.78 -9.38 12.60
CA GLU A 64 -9.31 -9.09 13.93
C GLU A 64 -10.74 -9.61 14.12
N GLU A 65 -11.60 -9.46 13.11
CA GLU A 65 -12.96 -9.99 13.11
C GLU A 65 -12.95 -11.53 13.15
N ILE A 66 -12.13 -12.19 12.33
CA ILE A 66 -11.96 -13.65 12.35
C ILE A 66 -11.48 -14.11 13.74
N LYS A 67 -10.55 -13.37 14.37
CA LYS A 67 -10.10 -13.68 15.75
C LYS A 67 -11.23 -13.53 16.77
N LYS A 68 -12.09 -12.51 16.63
CA LYS A 68 -13.26 -12.30 17.50
C LYS A 68 -14.30 -13.41 17.31
N GLU A 69 -14.57 -13.84 16.08
CA GLU A 69 -15.47 -14.95 15.78
C GLU A 69 -14.96 -16.28 16.35
N ARG A 70 -13.67 -16.59 16.17
CA ARG A 70 -13.04 -17.79 16.77
C ARG A 70 -13.08 -17.80 18.29
N LYS A 71 -12.96 -16.63 18.95
CA LYS A 71 -13.11 -16.52 20.41
C LYS A 71 -14.55 -16.72 20.89
N LYS A 72 -15.55 -16.34 20.09
CA LYS A 72 -16.97 -16.60 20.41
C LYS A 72 -17.35 -18.06 20.23
N SER A 73 -16.81 -18.73 19.20
CA SER A 73 -17.10 -20.14 18.94
C SER A 73 -16.38 -21.11 19.89
N GLY A 74 -15.26 -20.69 20.53
CA GLY A 74 -14.55 -21.49 21.54
C GLY A 74 -15.18 -21.51 22.94
N LYS A 75 -16.28 -20.80 23.20
CA LYS A 75 -16.93 -20.73 24.54
C LYS A 75 -18.13 -21.67 24.72
N LYS A 76 -18.37 -22.56 23.75
CA LYS A 76 -19.30 -23.69 23.85
C LYS A 76 -18.54 -24.98 23.55
N ASN A 77 -17.81 -25.48 24.54
CA ASN A 77 -17.54 -26.90 24.78
C ASN A 77 -16.99 -27.05 26.18
#